data_AF-A0A529Q9L7-F1
#
_entry.id   AF-A0A529Q9L7-F1
#
_cell.length_a   1.000
_cell.length_b   1.000
_cell.length_c   1.000
_cell.angle_alpha   90.00
_cell.angle_beta   90.00
_cell.angle_gamma   90.00
#
_symmetry.space_group_name_H-M   'P 1'
#
loop_
_entity.id
_entity.type
_entity.pdbx_description
1 polymer ?
#
loop_
_entity_poly.entity_id
_entity_poly.type
_entity_poly.pdbx_seq_one_letter_code
_entity_poly.pdbx_strand_id
1 'polypeptide(L)'
;MTEADSQALRIADEDGDRHDHVRRIPDIISQVKDSYAELRPAERRVADVVLDDVKYAVDASNAALAQRARVSEPTVTRFCRAI
;
A
#
# COMPACT_ATOMS: atom_id res chain seq x y z
N MET A 1 51.56 -39.05 -17.67
CA MET A 1 51.32 -38.48 -16.33
C MET A 1 51.34 -36.96 -16.51
N THR A 2 50.30 -36.28 -16.02
CA THR A 2 49.92 -34.86 -16.24
C THR A 2 48.82 -34.66 -17.28
N GLU A 3 47.59 -35.01 -16.90
CA GLU A 3 46.36 -34.42 -17.45
C GLU A 3 46.21 -33.03 -16.82
N ALA A 4 46.49 -32.00 -17.62
CA ALA A 4 46.09 -30.63 -17.35
C ALA A 4 45.05 -30.27 -18.42
N ASP A 5 43.78 -30.46 -18.08
CA ASP A 5 42.72 -29.69 -18.73
C ASP A 5 41.70 -29.26 -17.67
N SER A 6 42.11 -28.19 -16.98
CA SER A 6 41.22 -27.38 -16.17
C SER A 6 40.33 -26.57 -17.10
N GLN A 7 39.23 -27.17 -17.56
CA GLN A 7 38.15 -26.40 -18.17
C GLN A 7 37.05 -26.15 -17.15
N ALA A 8 37.26 -25.05 -16.42
CA ALA A 8 36.28 -24.11 -15.92
C ALA A 8 34.84 -24.65 -15.80
N LEU A 9 34.53 -25.05 -14.58
CA LEU A 9 33.18 -25.19 -14.06
C LEU A 9 32.37 -23.94 -14.43
N ARG A 10 31.53 -24.09 -15.44
CA ARG A 10 30.49 -23.15 -15.80
C ARG A 10 29.49 -23.10 -14.66
N ILE A 11 29.53 -22.03 -13.87
CA ILE A 11 28.33 -21.57 -13.18
C ILE A 11 28.33 -20.05 -13.31
N ALA A 12 27.62 -19.60 -14.34
CA ALA A 12 27.06 -18.27 -14.34
C ALA A 12 25.89 -18.32 -13.36
N ASP A 13 26.16 -18.00 -12.10
CA ASP A 13 25.10 -17.70 -11.15
C ASP A 13 24.59 -16.29 -11.49
N GLU A 14 23.68 -16.27 -12.46
CA GLU A 14 22.71 -15.20 -12.61
C GLU A 14 21.86 -15.18 -11.33
N ASP A 15 22.31 -14.41 -10.35
CA ASP A 15 21.49 -13.93 -9.23
C ASP A 15 20.47 -12.91 -9.77
N GLY A 16 19.63 -13.38 -10.69
CA GLY A 16 18.34 -12.81 -10.95
C GLY A 16 17.55 -12.96 -9.66
N ASP A 17 17.32 -11.85 -9.00
CA ASP A 17 16.53 -11.71 -7.78
C ASP A 17 15.13 -12.29 -7.99
N ARG A 18 15.01 -13.60 -7.78
CA ARG A 18 13.76 -14.37 -7.78
C ARG A 18 13.02 -14.13 -6.45
N HIS A 19 12.90 -12.87 -6.02
CA HIS A 19 11.96 -12.51 -4.97
C HIS A 19 10.53 -12.56 -5.54
N ASP A 20 10.03 -13.78 -5.57
CA ASP A 20 8.75 -14.12 -4.97
C ASP A 20 7.60 -13.19 -5.35
N HIS A 21 6.99 -13.48 -6.51
CA HIS A 21 5.66 -12.98 -6.90
C HIS A 21 4.54 -13.55 -6.01
N VAL A 22 4.77 -13.73 -4.69
CA VAL A 22 3.67 -13.75 -3.72
C VAL A 22 2.87 -12.50 -4.01
N ARG A 23 1.58 -12.67 -4.35
CA ARG A 23 0.65 -11.56 -4.56
C ARG A 23 0.72 -10.65 -3.34
N ARG A 24 1.54 -9.61 -3.39
CA ARG A 24 1.62 -8.61 -2.33
C ARG A 24 0.27 -7.90 -2.37
N ILE A 25 -0.58 -8.23 -1.42
CA ILE A 25 -1.77 -7.43 -1.15
C ILE A 25 -1.24 -6.02 -0.87
N PRO A 26 -1.62 -5.01 -1.66
CA PRO A 26 -1.13 -3.66 -1.46
C PRO A 26 -1.42 -3.21 -0.04
N ASP A 27 -0.46 -2.54 0.59
CA ASP A 27 -0.68 -1.89 1.88
C ASP A 27 -1.79 -0.84 1.74
N ILE A 28 -2.73 -0.82 2.69
CA ILE A 28 -3.94 0.02 2.62
C ILE A 28 -3.60 1.51 2.57
N ILE A 29 -2.54 1.95 3.26
CA ILE A 29 -2.13 3.36 3.25
C ILE A 29 -1.57 3.73 1.87
N SER A 30 -0.82 2.83 1.25
CA SER A 30 -0.35 2.99 -0.13
C SER A 30 -1.53 3.07 -1.11
N GLN A 31 -2.53 2.20 -0.95
CA GLN A 31 -3.74 2.22 -1.77
C GLN A 31 -4.55 3.54 -1.63
N VAL A 32 -4.64 4.09 -0.41
CA VAL A 32 -5.30 5.39 -0.18
C VAL A 32 -4.55 6.52 -0.90
N LYS A 33 -3.22 6.50 -0.88
CA LYS A 33 -2.38 7.50 -1.57
C LYS A 33 -2.53 7.41 -3.09
N ASP A 34 -2.50 6.19 -3.64
CA ASP A 34 -2.61 5.96 -5.07
C ASP A 34 -3.99 6.38 -5.62
N SER A 35 -5.05 6.10 -4.86
CA SER A 35 -6.42 6.47 -5.22
C SER A 35 -6.79 7.93 -4.91
N TYR A 36 -5.93 8.69 -4.21
CA TYR A 36 -6.28 9.99 -3.63
C TYR A 36 -6.80 11.00 -4.67
N ALA A 37 -6.21 11.02 -5.86
CA ALA A 37 -6.62 11.94 -6.93
C ALA A 37 -8.03 11.66 -7.47
N GLU A 38 -8.46 10.40 -7.45
CA GLU A 38 -9.74 9.93 -7.98
C GLU A 38 -10.89 10.05 -6.96
N LEU A 39 -10.56 10.23 -5.67
CA LEU A 39 -11.55 10.40 -4.62
C LEU A 39 -12.38 11.68 -4.81
N ARG A 40 -13.65 11.65 -4.43
CA ARG A 40 -14.50 12.85 -4.44
C ARG A 40 -13.97 13.89 -3.44
N PRO A 41 -14.27 15.20 -3.61
CA PRO A 41 -13.79 16.24 -2.70
C PRO A 41 -14.12 16.02 -1.22
N ALA A 42 -15.22 15.34 -0.90
CA ALA A 42 -15.58 15.00 0.47
C ALA A 42 -14.85 13.75 0.98
N GLU A 43 -14.58 12.77 0.12
CA GLU A 43 -13.81 11.56 0.45
C GLU A 43 -12.33 11.89 0.65
N ARG A 44 -11.78 12.81 -0.15
CA ARG A 44 -10.40 13.31 0.05
C ARG A 44 -10.17 13.90 1.43
N ARG A 45 -11.15 14.61 2.00
CA ARG A 45 -11.03 15.12 3.37
C ARG A 45 -10.97 14.01 4.41
N VAL A 46 -11.62 12.87 4.16
CA VAL A 46 -11.49 11.69 5.03
C VAL A 46 -10.10 11.08 4.85
N ALA A 47 -9.63 10.93 3.61
CA ALA A 47 -8.28 10.47 3.32
C ALA A 47 -7.21 11.35 3.97
N ASP A 48 -7.36 12.68 3.95
CA ASP A 48 -6.46 13.62 4.62
C ASP A 48 -6.36 13.32 6.11
N VAL A 49 -7.49 13.13 6.80
CA VAL A 49 -7.51 12.78 8.23
C VAL A 49 -6.82 11.44 8.50
N VAL A 50 -7.04 10.44 7.64
CA VAL A 50 -6.42 9.12 7.78
C VAL A 50 -4.91 9.17 7.55
N LEU A 51 -4.46 9.92 6.54
CA LEU A 51 -3.05 10.03 6.17
C LEU A 51 -2.25 10.94 7.11
N ASP A 52 -2.90 11.93 7.73
CA ASP A 52 -2.32 12.83 8.72
C ASP A 52 -2.05 12.11 10.06
N ASP A 53 -2.98 11.26 10.50
CA ASP A 53 -2.83 10.45 11.72
C ASP A 53 -3.50 9.08 11.59
N VAL A 54 -2.71 8.10 11.12
CA VAL A 54 -3.16 6.72 10.93
C VAL A 54 -3.56 6.08 12.26
N LYS A 55 -2.84 6.37 13.35
CA LYS A 55 -3.11 5.76 14.66
C LYS A 55 -4.47 6.21 15.17
N TYR A 56 -4.74 7.52 15.11
CA TYR A 56 -6.05 8.06 15.44
C TYR A 56 -7.15 7.44 14.56
N ALA A 57 -6.91 7.33 13.25
CA ALA A 57 -7.93 6.82 12.33
C ALA A 57 -8.35 5.37 12.61
N VAL A 58 -7.44 4.53 13.12
CA VAL A 58 -7.72 3.15 13.53
C VAL A 58 -8.58 3.10 14.80
N ASP A 59 -8.34 4.00 15.74
CA ASP A 59 -9.05 4.03 17.03
C ASP A 59 -10.36 4.84 16.99
N ALA A 60 -10.54 5.69 15.97
CA ALA A 60 -11.67 6.60 15.84
C ALA A 60 -12.94 5.90 15.32
N SER A 61 -14.10 6.36 15.82
CA SER A 61 -15.39 5.97 15.23
C SER A 61 -15.66 6.72 13.92
N ASN A 62 -16.59 6.21 13.11
CA ASN A 62 -17.02 6.89 11.88
C ASN A 62 -17.54 8.32 12.16
N ALA A 63 -18.25 8.52 13.28
CA ALA A 63 -18.70 9.83 13.72
C ALA A 63 -17.53 10.79 14.00
N ALA A 64 -16.48 10.30 14.68
CA ALA A 64 -15.30 11.09 15.01
C ALA A 64 -14.50 11.46 13.74
N LEU A 65 -14.30 10.50 12.83
CA LEU A 65 -13.68 10.75 11.52
C LEU A 65 -14.48 11.77 10.71
N ALA A 66 -15.80 11.62 10.67
CA ALA A 66 -16.68 12.54 9.95
C ALA A 66 -16.59 13.97 10.51
N GLN A 67 -16.58 14.11 11.84
CA GLN A 67 -16.45 15.40 12.50
C GLN A 67 -15.10 16.07 12.16
N ARG A 68 -13.99 15.33 12.26
CA ARG A 68 -12.65 15.85 11.99
C ARG A 68 -12.46 16.24 10.52
N ALA A 69 -12.99 15.43 9.60
CA ALA A 69 -12.95 15.69 8.16
C ALA A 69 -14.00 16.72 7.68
N ARG A 70 -14.90 17.18 8.57
CA ARG A 70 -16.05 18.06 8.25
C ARG A 70 -16.90 17.48 7.11
N VAL A 71 -17.34 16.24 7.30
CA VAL A 71 -18.23 15.50 6.40
C VAL A 71 -19.34 14.80 7.20
N SER A 72 -20.25 14.13 6.51
CA SER A 72 -21.24 13.26 7.12
C SER A 72 -20.72 11.83 7.29
N GLU A 73 -21.22 11.08 8.27
CA GLU A 73 -20.88 9.66 8.46
C GLU A 73 -21.10 8.78 7.21
N PRO A 74 -22.19 8.94 6.43
CA PRO A 74 -22.33 8.21 5.16
C PRO A 74 -21.22 8.50 4.15
N THR A 75 -20.56 9.65 4.24
CA THR A 75 -19.39 9.97 3.40
C THR A 75 -18.18 9.16 3.81
N VAL A 76 -17.96 8.94 5.12
CA VAL A 76 -16.92 8.03 5.62
C VAL A 76 -17.17 6.62 5.11
N THR A 77 -18.41 6.12 5.19
CA THR A 77 -18.77 4.81 4.64
C THR A 77 -18.53 4.69 3.13
N ARG A 78 -18.80 5.75 2.37
CA ARG A 78 -18.51 5.76 0.91
C ARG A 78 -17.01 5.76 0.64
N PHE A 79 -16.24 6.55 1.38
CA PHE A 79 -14.77 6.52 1.32
C PHE A 79 -14.24 5.09 1.56
N CYS A 80 -14.66 4.41 2.63
CA CYS A 80 -14.21 3.05 2.92
C CYS A 80 -14.58 2.00 1.87
N ARG A 81 -15.51 2.30 0.94
CA ARG A 81 -15.87 1.41 -0.18
C ARG A 81 -15.16 1.77 -1.47
N ALA A 82 -14.65 3.00 -1.57
CA ALA A 82 -13.92 3.50 -2.72
C ALA A 82 -12.43 3.12 -2.66
N ILE A 83 -11.93 2.86 -1.45
CA ILE A 83 -10.63 2.23 -1.17
C ILE A 83 -10.84 0.73 -1.11
#